data_AF-A0A8H7ETQ9-F1
#
_entry.id   AF-A0A8H7ETQ9-F1
#
_cell.length_a   1.000
_cell.length_b   1.000
_cell.length_c   1.000
_cell.angle_alpha   90.00
_cell.angle_beta   90.00
_cell.angle_gamma   90.00
#
_symmetry.space_group_name_H-M   'P 1'
#
loop_
_entity.id
_entity.type
_entity.pdbx_description
1 polymer ?
#
loop_
_entity_poly.entity_id
_entity_poly.type
_entity_poly.pdbx_seq_one_letter_code
_entity_poly.pdbx_strand_id
1 'polypeptide(L)'
;MTTGKDTKELVKAAQELIAKKDALESQLRELEESLHIQGVGMDVPLVDASGFPRSDVDVAAARTSRNLVYRLRNDHKAIMVEIEQALHAIHEASRKEREQTEEEPTTAATTVAHEEQAQELNVAFAIVNSVAYNSPADKSGLRKDDRLVRFGHIHAENHNQLRAVSDLVRQREGLPIEVVVLRGEELHTLSLTPGSNWGGRGTLGCHILPL
;
A
#
# COMPACT_ATOMS: atom_id res chain seq x y z
N MET A 1 33.01 2.15 6.96
CA MET A 1 32.45 3.53 6.96
C MET A 1 31.82 3.93 5.61
N THR A 2 31.64 3.03 4.64
CA THR A 2 31.17 3.38 3.28
C THR A 2 29.64 3.27 3.10
N THR A 3 28.98 2.35 3.79
CA THR A 3 27.55 2.02 3.58
C THR A 3 26.60 3.21 3.77
N GLY A 4 26.84 4.04 4.80
CA GLY A 4 25.96 5.16 5.12
C GLY A 4 26.08 6.34 4.16
N LYS A 5 27.10 6.32 3.29
CA LYS A 5 27.22 7.25 2.17
C LYS A 5 26.39 6.77 0.99
N ASP A 6 26.39 5.46 0.74
CA ASP A 6 25.67 4.83 -0.36
C ASP A 6 24.14 4.96 -0.19
N THR A 7 23.62 4.78 1.04
CA THR A 7 22.18 4.99 1.32
C THR A 7 21.74 6.43 1.11
N LYS A 8 22.55 7.42 1.50
CA LYS A 8 22.26 8.84 1.26
C LYS A 8 22.25 9.19 -0.23
N GLU A 9 23.13 8.61 -1.02
CA GLU A 9 23.15 8.80 -2.47
C GLU A 9 21.91 8.20 -3.13
N LEU A 10 21.47 7.01 -2.72
CA LEU A 10 20.22 6.39 -3.18
C LEU A 10 18.98 7.24 -2.85
N VAL A 11 18.90 7.76 -1.62
CA VAL A 11 17.80 8.65 -1.20
C VAL A 11 17.76 9.92 -2.06
N LYS A 12 18.93 10.51 -2.35
CA LYS A 12 19.01 11.69 -3.22
C LYS A 12 18.54 11.38 -4.64
N ALA A 13 18.97 10.25 -5.21
CA ALA A 13 18.52 9.81 -6.54
C ALA A 13 17.00 9.59 -6.59
N ALA A 14 16.41 8.99 -5.56
CA ALA A 14 14.96 8.83 -5.45
C ALA A 14 14.22 10.18 -5.36
N GLN A 15 14.76 11.15 -4.61
CA GLN A 15 14.20 12.51 -4.55
C GLN A 15 14.24 13.22 -5.92
N GLU A 16 15.30 13.04 -6.69
CA GLU A 16 15.40 13.58 -8.05
C GLU A 16 14.35 12.96 -9.00
N LEU A 17 14.07 11.66 -8.87
CA LEU A 17 13.01 11.00 -9.64
C LEU A 17 11.61 11.52 -9.26
N ILE A 18 11.35 11.75 -7.97
CA ILE A 18 10.08 12.35 -7.51
C ILE A 18 9.91 13.76 -8.07
N ALA A 19 10.96 14.58 -8.05
CA ALA A 19 10.91 15.92 -8.62
C ALA A 19 10.65 15.90 -10.13
N LYS A 20 11.24 14.94 -10.87
CA LYS A 20 10.93 14.73 -12.30
C LYS A 20 9.48 14.31 -12.51
N LYS A 21 8.96 13.39 -11.69
CA LYS A 21 7.54 12.97 -11.72
C LYS A 21 6.61 14.16 -11.53
N ASP A 22 6.87 15.01 -10.52
CA ASP A 22 6.05 16.20 -10.26
C ASP A 22 6.10 17.21 -11.43
N ALA A 23 7.26 17.38 -12.06
CA ALA A 23 7.41 18.23 -13.24
C ALA A 23 6.60 17.69 -14.44
N LEU A 24 6.63 16.38 -14.70
CA LEU A 24 5.82 15.75 -15.74
C LEU A 24 4.32 15.88 -15.47
N GLU A 25 3.89 15.65 -14.22
CA GLU A 25 2.49 15.82 -13.83
C GLU A 25 2.01 17.26 -14.02
N SER A 26 2.87 18.25 -13.76
CA SER A 26 2.56 19.64 -14.02
C SER A 26 2.37 19.93 -15.51
N GLN A 27 3.29 19.46 -16.36
CA GLN A 27 3.19 19.63 -17.82
C GLN A 27 1.95 18.94 -18.40
N LEU A 28 1.63 17.75 -17.88
CA LEU A 28 0.48 16.98 -18.29
C LEU A 28 -0.83 17.72 -17.94
N ARG A 29 -0.93 18.29 -16.73
CA ARG A 29 -2.08 19.12 -16.33
C ARG A 29 -2.27 20.32 -17.26
N GLU A 30 -1.20 21.04 -17.58
CA GLU A 30 -1.24 22.22 -18.46
C GLU A 30 -1.73 21.86 -19.88
N LEU A 31 -1.20 20.76 -20.44
CA LEU A 31 -1.61 20.29 -21.77
C LEU A 31 -3.07 19.81 -21.79
N GLU A 32 -3.51 19.12 -20.75
CA GLU A 32 -4.89 18.66 -20.63
C GLU A 32 -5.88 19.81 -20.45
N GLU A 33 -5.51 20.84 -19.68
CA GLU A 33 -6.31 22.05 -19.54
C GLU A 33 -6.39 22.83 -20.85
N SER A 34 -5.27 22.98 -21.57
CA SER A 34 -5.24 23.59 -22.90
C SER A 34 -6.18 22.87 -23.89
N LEU A 35 -6.14 21.54 -23.91
CA LEU A 35 -7.04 20.70 -24.70
C LEU A 35 -8.51 20.88 -24.29
N HIS A 36 -8.78 20.98 -22.99
CA HIS A 36 -10.14 21.19 -22.47
C HIS A 36 -10.71 22.56 -22.85
N ILE A 37 -9.90 23.62 -22.80
CA ILE A 37 -10.29 24.98 -23.21
C ILE A 37 -10.67 25.02 -24.70
N GLN A 38 -9.97 24.25 -25.53
CA GLN A 38 -10.31 24.09 -26.96
C GLN A 38 -11.58 23.25 -27.20
N GLY A 39 -12.21 22.71 -26.15
CA GLY A 39 -13.39 21.86 -26.26
C GLY A 39 -13.08 20.42 -26.69
N VAL A 40 -11.82 19.99 -26.55
CA VAL A 40 -11.32 18.71 -27.05
C VAL A 40 -10.71 17.91 -25.90
N GLY A 41 -11.44 16.95 -25.35
CA GLY A 41 -10.86 15.98 -24.40
C GLY A 41 -9.88 15.01 -25.07
N MET A 42 -9.17 14.16 -24.31
CA MET A 42 -8.28 13.13 -24.90
C MET A 42 -9.04 12.10 -25.75
N ASP A 43 -10.26 11.74 -25.35
CA ASP A 43 -11.03 10.62 -25.91
C ASP A 43 -12.14 11.05 -26.89
N VAL A 44 -12.32 12.36 -27.10
CA VAL A 44 -13.39 12.91 -27.94
C VAL A 44 -13.04 12.74 -29.43
N PRO A 45 -13.98 12.38 -30.32
CA PRO A 45 -13.71 12.35 -31.76
C PRO A 45 -13.30 13.72 -32.31
N LEU A 46 -12.28 13.74 -33.18
CA LEU A 46 -11.81 14.93 -33.91
C LEU A 46 -12.52 15.11 -35.26
N VAL A 47 -13.45 14.21 -35.58
CA VAL A 47 -14.26 14.21 -36.80
C VAL A 47 -15.72 14.42 -36.45
N ASP A 48 -16.45 15.04 -37.37
CA ASP A 48 -17.89 15.24 -37.27
C ASP A 48 -18.68 13.95 -37.62
N ALA A 49 -20.02 14.03 -37.54
CA ALA A 49 -20.90 12.91 -37.85
C ALA A 49 -20.84 12.45 -39.33
N SER A 50 -20.35 13.32 -40.22
CA SER A 50 -20.13 13.01 -41.63
C SER A 50 -18.72 12.47 -41.93
N GLY A 51 -17.85 12.39 -40.93
CA GLY A 51 -16.48 11.87 -41.07
C GLY A 51 -15.46 12.90 -41.54
N PHE A 52 -15.79 14.20 -41.53
CA PHE A 52 -14.87 15.29 -41.88
C PHE A 52 -14.22 15.90 -40.62
N PRO A 53 -13.02 16.51 -40.73
CA PRO A 53 -12.39 17.21 -39.62
C PRO A 53 -13.30 18.29 -39.07
N ARG A 54 -13.42 18.33 -37.74
CA ARG A 54 -14.23 19.33 -37.04
C ARG A 54 -13.75 20.75 -37.36
N SER A 55 -14.68 21.62 -37.76
CA SER A 55 -14.39 23.01 -38.14
C SER A 55 -14.27 23.95 -36.95
N ASP A 56 -14.80 23.55 -35.79
CA ASP A 56 -14.78 24.32 -34.55
C ASP A 56 -13.44 24.21 -33.78
N VAL A 57 -12.54 23.33 -34.22
CA VAL A 57 -11.32 22.95 -33.51
C VAL A 57 -10.15 22.91 -34.48
N ASP A 58 -8.97 23.36 -34.03
CA ASP A 58 -7.72 23.06 -34.74
C ASP A 58 -7.33 21.58 -34.51
N VAL A 59 -7.75 20.73 -35.45
CA VAL A 59 -7.50 19.29 -35.42
C VAL A 59 -6.00 18.96 -35.43
N ALA A 60 -5.16 19.78 -36.07
CA ALA A 60 -3.73 19.53 -36.15
C ALA A 60 -3.04 19.81 -34.80
N ALA A 61 -3.38 20.94 -34.18
CA ALA A 61 -2.91 21.27 -32.83
C ALA A 61 -3.40 20.23 -31.82
N ALA A 62 -4.69 19.86 -31.85
CA ALA A 62 -5.26 18.87 -30.96
C ALA A 62 -4.56 17.50 -31.08
N ARG A 63 -4.28 17.03 -32.31
CA ARG A 63 -3.53 15.78 -32.52
C ARG A 63 -2.12 15.84 -31.93
N THR A 64 -1.44 16.98 -32.10
CA THR A 64 -0.09 17.17 -31.57
C THR A 64 -0.09 17.15 -30.04
N SER A 65 -0.99 17.90 -29.41
CA SER A 65 -1.15 17.93 -27.96
C SER A 65 -1.53 16.56 -27.40
N ARG A 66 -2.48 15.84 -28.00
CA ARG A 66 -2.83 14.46 -27.57
C ARG A 66 -1.65 13.50 -27.66
N ASN A 67 -0.89 13.55 -28.75
CA ASN A 67 0.30 12.71 -28.90
C ASN A 67 1.34 13.01 -27.82
N LEU A 68 1.51 14.28 -27.46
CA LEU A 68 2.42 14.69 -26.40
C LEU A 68 1.93 14.18 -25.04
N VAL A 69 0.64 14.32 -24.73
CA VAL A 69 0.04 13.77 -23.49
C VAL A 69 0.25 12.26 -23.40
N TYR A 70 0.05 11.50 -24.48
CA TYR A 70 0.30 10.05 -24.46
C TYR A 70 1.77 9.71 -24.17
N ARG A 71 2.71 10.45 -24.75
CA ARG A 71 4.14 10.26 -24.48
C ARG A 71 4.46 10.55 -23.01
N LEU A 72 4.05 11.70 -22.51
CA LEU A 72 4.28 12.10 -21.11
C LEU A 72 3.61 11.13 -20.12
N ARG A 73 2.43 10.59 -20.42
CA ARG A 73 1.78 9.56 -19.60
C ARG A 73 2.59 8.26 -19.56
N ASN A 74 3.19 7.85 -20.67
CA ASN A 74 4.05 6.67 -20.69
C ASN A 74 5.35 6.91 -19.94
N ASP A 75 5.96 8.08 -20.10
CA ASP A 75 7.17 8.47 -19.37
C ASP A 75 6.91 8.55 -17.86
N HIS A 76 5.77 9.12 -17.45
CA HIS A 76 5.34 9.16 -16.05
C HIS A 76 5.20 7.74 -15.47
N LYS A 77 4.56 6.82 -16.20
CA LYS A 77 4.48 5.41 -15.79
C LYS A 77 5.85 4.77 -15.64
N ALA A 78 6.78 5.05 -16.55
CA ALA A 78 8.16 4.53 -16.45
C ALA A 78 8.87 5.08 -15.21
N ILE A 79 8.77 6.39 -14.95
CA ILE A 79 9.37 7.01 -13.75
C ILE A 79 8.76 6.45 -12.47
N MET A 80 7.45 6.18 -12.44
CA MET A 80 6.82 5.56 -11.27
C MET A 80 7.41 4.18 -10.94
N VAL A 81 7.72 3.38 -11.96
CA VAL A 81 8.40 2.08 -11.79
C VAL A 81 9.84 2.27 -11.30
N GLU A 82 10.57 3.26 -11.82
CA GLU A 82 11.92 3.58 -11.34
C GLU A 82 11.92 4.04 -9.87
N ILE A 83 10.93 4.84 -9.47
CA ILE A 83 10.77 5.27 -8.07
C ILE A 83 10.52 4.06 -7.15
N GLU A 84 9.64 3.14 -7.56
CA GLU A 84 9.37 1.91 -6.81
C GLU A 84 10.66 1.11 -6.58
N GLN A 85 11.44 0.88 -7.64
CA GLN A 85 12.72 0.17 -7.55
C GLN A 85 13.74 0.90 -6.67
N ALA A 86 13.82 2.22 -6.76
CA ALA A 86 14.72 3.02 -5.93
C ALA A 86 14.35 2.93 -4.43
N LEU A 87 13.05 2.94 -4.10
CA LEU A 87 12.58 2.77 -2.73
C LEU A 87 12.91 1.38 -2.17
N HIS A 88 12.71 0.33 -2.96
CA HIS A 88 13.13 -1.03 -2.58
C HIS A 88 14.63 -1.10 -2.29
N ALA A 89 15.46 -0.54 -3.17
CA ALA A 89 16.91 -0.51 -2.97
C ALA A 89 17.32 0.23 -1.69
N ILE A 90 16.66 1.34 -1.36
CA ILE A 90 16.91 2.08 -0.10
C ILE A 90 16.54 1.24 1.12
N HIS A 91 15.39 0.57 1.09
CA HIS A 91 14.93 -0.28 2.19
C HIS A 91 15.86 -1.48 2.40
N GLU A 92 16.27 -2.16 1.32
CA GLU A 92 17.22 -3.28 1.40
C GLU A 92 18.59 -2.85 1.94
N ALA A 93 19.10 -1.70 1.49
CA ALA A 93 20.36 -1.17 1.98
C ALA A 93 20.26 -0.78 3.47
N SER A 94 19.17 -0.14 3.87
CA SER A 94 18.93 0.23 5.28
C SER A 94 18.79 -1.00 6.19
N ARG A 95 18.17 -2.08 5.70
CA ARG A 95 18.08 -3.36 6.40
C ARG A 95 19.45 -3.99 6.60
N LYS A 96 20.27 -4.07 5.55
CA LYS A 96 21.63 -4.61 5.61
C LYS A 96 22.54 -3.83 6.56
N GLU A 97 22.38 -2.50 6.66
CA GLU A 97 23.11 -1.69 7.65
C GLU A 97 22.72 -2.01 9.10
N ARG A 98 21.44 -2.32 9.34
CA ARG A 98 20.96 -2.76 10.65
C ARG A 98 21.50 -4.15 10.99
N GLU A 99 21.45 -5.09 10.03
CA GLU A 99 21.96 -6.46 10.19
C GLU A 99 23.49 -6.50 10.38
N GLN A 100 24.28 -5.67 9.69
CA GLN A 100 25.74 -5.60 9.88
C GLN A 100 26.16 -5.02 11.23
N THR A 101 25.26 -4.34 11.94
CA THR A 101 25.53 -3.85 13.30
C THR A 101 25.24 -4.92 14.36
N GLU A 102 24.59 -6.04 13.97
CA GLU A 102 24.20 -7.16 14.84
C GLU A 102 24.76 -8.49 14.32
N GLU A 103 26.06 -8.76 14.52
CA GLU A 103 26.63 -10.12 14.37
C GLU A 103 26.55 -10.88 15.71
N GLU A 104 25.60 -11.81 15.85
CA GLU A 104 25.83 -13.24 16.17
C GLU A 104 24.54 -14.08 15.97
N PRO A 105 24.65 -15.37 15.62
CA PRO A 105 23.77 -16.01 14.63
C PRO A 105 22.91 -17.15 15.20
N THR A 106 21.79 -17.52 14.54
CA THR A 106 21.44 -18.94 14.36
C THR A 106 20.60 -19.23 13.11
N THR A 107 21.15 -20.15 12.34
CA THR A 107 20.71 -20.87 11.14
C THR A 107 19.42 -21.68 11.32
N ALA A 108 18.51 -21.67 10.34
CA ALA A 108 18.12 -22.84 9.53
C ALA A 108 16.84 -22.61 8.71
N ALA A 109 16.92 -22.98 7.44
CA ALA A 109 15.98 -22.75 6.35
C ALA A 109 14.65 -23.51 6.46
N THR A 110 13.60 -22.95 5.85
CA THR A 110 12.76 -23.67 4.86
C THR A 110 12.11 -22.67 3.90
N THR A 111 12.39 -22.88 2.63
CA THR A 111 11.89 -22.21 1.43
C THR A 111 10.40 -22.48 1.19
N VAL A 112 9.59 -21.45 0.87
CA VAL A 112 8.85 -21.32 -0.41
C VAL A 112 8.15 -19.94 -0.52
N ALA A 113 8.76 -19.06 -1.30
CA ALA A 113 8.16 -18.05 -2.19
C ALA A 113 6.71 -17.57 -1.94
N HIS A 114 6.53 -16.46 -1.19
CA HIS A 114 5.64 -15.33 -1.58
C HIS A 114 5.53 -14.13 -0.59
N GLU A 115 6.49 -13.83 0.30
CA GLU A 115 6.19 -12.92 1.45
C GLU A 115 7.31 -11.92 1.82
N GLU A 116 7.96 -11.27 0.86
CA GLU A 116 9.08 -10.34 1.14
C GLU A 116 8.69 -8.94 1.66
N GLN A 117 7.43 -8.69 2.04
CA GLN A 117 7.03 -7.41 2.67
C GLN A 117 6.65 -7.48 4.16
N ALA A 118 6.70 -8.64 4.82
CA ALA A 118 6.17 -8.77 6.19
C ALA A 118 7.22 -8.81 7.32
N GLN A 119 8.52 -8.92 7.02
CA GLN A 119 9.50 -9.33 8.04
C GLN A 119 10.18 -8.22 8.84
N GLU A 120 9.84 -6.94 8.67
CA GLU A 120 10.47 -5.86 9.45
C GLU A 120 9.59 -5.18 10.49
N LEU A 121 8.32 -5.56 10.64
CA LEU A 121 7.47 -4.97 11.68
C LEU A 121 6.59 -6.04 12.35
N ASN A 122 7.22 -7.01 13.02
CA ASN A 122 6.57 -7.77 14.10
C ASN A 122 6.28 -6.90 15.34
N VAL A 123 6.06 -5.60 15.13
CA VAL A 123 5.68 -4.66 16.17
C VAL A 123 4.20 -4.86 16.42
N ALA A 124 3.88 -5.46 17.55
CA ALA A 124 2.51 -5.52 17.99
C ALA A 124 2.01 -4.10 18.30
N PHE A 125 0.81 -3.78 17.82
CA PHE A 125 0.17 -2.48 18.06
C PHE A 125 -1.00 -2.55 19.03
N ALA A 126 -1.44 -3.77 19.37
CA ALA A 126 -2.53 -4.00 20.29
C ALA A 126 -2.41 -5.33 21.01
N ILE A 127 -3.14 -5.47 22.12
CA ILE A 127 -3.24 -6.71 22.91
C ILE A 127 -4.70 -7.09 23.11
N VAL A 128 -4.98 -8.39 23.06
CA VAL A 128 -6.31 -8.95 23.31
C VAL A 128 -6.51 -9.14 24.82
N ASN A 129 -7.37 -8.33 25.43
CA ASN A 129 -7.64 -8.39 26.86
C ASN A 129 -8.65 -9.49 27.22
N SER A 130 -9.63 -9.74 26.36
CA SER A 130 -10.63 -10.79 26.56
C SER A 130 -11.25 -11.26 25.24
N VAL A 131 -11.70 -12.51 25.22
CA VAL A 131 -12.41 -13.13 24.11
C VAL A 131 -13.66 -13.80 24.68
N ALA A 132 -14.83 -13.52 24.09
CA ALA A 132 -16.10 -14.09 24.51
C ALA A 132 -16.27 -15.50 23.93
N TYR A 133 -16.81 -16.41 24.73
CA TYR A 133 -17.04 -17.80 24.31
C TYR A 133 -17.99 -17.87 23.10
N ASN A 134 -17.68 -18.75 22.15
CA ASN A 134 -18.44 -18.97 20.91
C ASN A 134 -18.54 -17.73 19.99
N SER A 135 -17.74 -16.70 20.24
CA SER A 135 -17.64 -15.52 19.39
C SER A 135 -16.84 -15.80 18.11
N PRO A 136 -16.93 -14.94 17.08
CA PRO A 136 -16.06 -15.00 15.91
C PRO A 136 -14.57 -15.06 16.25
N ALA A 137 -14.13 -14.28 17.24
CA ALA A 137 -12.75 -14.28 17.70
C ALA A 137 -12.34 -15.62 18.34
N ASP A 138 -13.21 -16.20 19.17
CA ASP A 138 -12.99 -17.52 19.79
C ASP A 138 -12.92 -18.64 18.74
N LYS A 139 -13.84 -18.62 17.77
CA LYS A 139 -13.87 -19.57 16.65
C LYS A 139 -12.65 -19.47 15.75
N SER A 140 -12.07 -18.27 15.61
CA SER A 140 -10.81 -18.08 14.90
C SER A 140 -9.56 -18.52 15.67
N GLY A 141 -9.71 -18.92 16.94
CA GLY A 141 -8.60 -19.33 17.81
C GLY A 141 -7.84 -18.17 18.45
N LEU A 142 -8.43 -16.96 18.48
CA LEU A 142 -7.88 -15.81 19.17
C LEU A 142 -7.95 -16.04 20.68
N ARG A 143 -6.88 -15.73 21.40
CA ARG A 143 -6.80 -15.92 22.84
C ARG A 143 -6.54 -14.62 23.57
N LYS A 144 -6.85 -14.63 24.87
CA LYS A 144 -6.39 -13.60 25.79
C LYS A 144 -4.85 -13.52 25.77
N ASP A 145 -4.34 -12.30 25.87
CA ASP A 145 -2.93 -11.93 25.88
C ASP A 145 -2.21 -12.10 24.54
N ASP A 146 -2.93 -12.44 23.47
CA ASP A 146 -2.41 -12.40 22.10
C ASP A 146 -2.09 -10.94 21.73
N ARG A 147 -0.88 -10.71 21.21
CA ARG A 147 -0.45 -9.40 20.73
C ARG A 147 -0.69 -9.30 19.23
N LEU A 148 -1.49 -8.34 18.79
CA LEU A 148 -1.85 -8.17 17.39
C LEU A 148 -0.73 -7.46 16.64
N VAL A 149 -0.17 -8.17 15.65
CA VAL A 149 0.87 -7.66 14.75
C VAL A 149 0.24 -7.14 13.47
N ARG A 150 -0.68 -7.91 12.88
CA ARG A 150 -1.38 -7.55 11.64
C ARG A 150 -2.85 -7.93 11.70
N PHE A 151 -3.71 -7.08 11.17
CA PHE A 151 -5.15 -7.32 11.04
C PHE A 151 -5.59 -6.99 9.61
N GLY A 152 -5.64 -7.99 8.73
CA GLY A 152 -5.81 -7.82 7.28
C GLY A 152 -4.63 -7.05 6.69
N HIS A 153 -4.90 -5.83 6.21
CA HIS A 153 -3.89 -4.89 5.70
C HIS A 153 -3.41 -3.89 6.78
N ILE A 154 -3.89 -4.01 8.01
CA ILE A 154 -3.60 -3.06 9.09
C ILE A 154 -2.41 -3.57 9.92
N HIS A 155 -1.45 -2.70 10.19
CA HIS A 155 -0.23 -2.91 10.96
C HIS A 155 0.07 -1.71 11.88
N ALA A 156 1.20 -1.77 12.60
CA ALA A 156 1.56 -0.78 13.63
C ALA A 156 1.69 0.68 13.15
N GLU A 157 1.84 0.95 11.86
CA GLU A 157 1.98 2.33 11.36
C GLU A 157 0.66 2.91 10.86
N ASN A 158 -0.31 2.06 10.49
CA ASN A 158 -1.56 2.47 9.85
C ASN A 158 -2.83 2.21 10.68
N HIS A 159 -2.70 1.63 11.89
CA HIS A 159 -3.83 1.27 12.75
C HIS A 159 -4.69 2.45 13.23
N ASN A 160 -4.14 3.68 13.22
CA ASN A 160 -4.82 4.92 13.60
C ASN A 160 -5.64 4.76 14.90
N GLN A 161 -4.96 4.44 16.00
CA GLN A 161 -5.59 4.18 17.32
C GLN A 161 -6.71 3.11 17.29
N LEU A 162 -6.52 2.04 16.50
CA LEU A 162 -7.47 0.92 16.30
C LEU A 162 -8.76 1.30 15.54
N ARG A 163 -8.88 2.54 15.06
CA ARG A 163 -10.02 2.97 14.25
C ARG A 163 -10.07 2.23 12.92
N ALA A 164 -8.92 2.07 12.26
CA ALA A 164 -8.81 1.34 11.00
C ALA A 164 -9.31 -0.12 11.16
N VAL A 165 -8.99 -0.76 12.30
CA VAL A 165 -9.43 -2.14 12.60
C VAL A 165 -10.95 -2.20 12.67
N SER A 166 -11.55 -1.25 13.39
CA SER A 166 -13.01 -1.17 13.53
C SER A 166 -13.71 -0.94 12.18
N ASP A 167 -13.14 -0.10 11.32
CA ASP A 167 -13.69 0.20 9.99
C ASP A 167 -13.58 -1.01 9.06
N LEU A 168 -12.42 -1.69 9.05
CA LEU A 168 -12.20 -2.89 8.24
C LEU A 168 -13.17 -4.02 8.62
N VAL A 169 -13.36 -4.24 9.92
CA VAL A 169 -14.28 -5.26 10.45
C VAL A 169 -15.72 -5.01 10.01
N ARG A 170 -16.16 -3.74 9.98
CA ARG A 170 -17.50 -3.38 9.50
C ARG A 170 -17.65 -3.58 7.99
N GLN A 171 -16.62 -3.26 7.21
CA GLN A 171 -16.64 -3.42 5.75
C GLN A 171 -16.55 -4.88 5.31
N ARG A 172 -15.93 -5.75 6.13
CA ARG A 172 -15.70 -7.17 5.84
C ARG A 172 -16.58 -8.09 6.71
N GLU A 173 -17.75 -7.64 7.14
CA GLU A 173 -18.69 -8.51 7.86
C GLU A 173 -19.10 -9.71 6.98
N GLY A 174 -19.01 -10.92 7.54
CA GLY A 174 -19.27 -12.18 6.84
C GLY A 174 -18.11 -12.69 5.98
N LEU A 175 -17.00 -11.96 5.85
CA LEU A 175 -15.82 -12.35 5.06
C LEU A 175 -14.63 -12.69 5.97
N PRO A 176 -13.81 -13.71 5.65
CA PRO A 176 -12.61 -14.02 6.41
C PRO A 176 -11.58 -12.89 6.28
N ILE A 177 -11.01 -12.50 7.41
CA ILE A 177 -9.93 -11.54 7.56
C ILE A 177 -8.76 -12.28 8.18
N GLU A 178 -7.61 -12.22 7.53
CA GLU A 178 -6.38 -12.80 8.07
C GLU A 178 -5.81 -11.91 9.19
N VAL A 179 -5.48 -12.50 10.33
CA VAL A 179 -4.98 -11.81 11.50
C VAL A 179 -3.71 -12.51 11.97
N VAL A 180 -2.62 -11.76 12.12
CA VAL A 180 -1.36 -12.28 12.64
C VAL A 180 -1.20 -11.81 14.08
N VAL A 181 -1.05 -12.77 14.99
CA VAL A 181 -0.85 -12.53 16.42
C VAL A 181 0.47 -13.13 16.88
N LEU A 182 1.09 -12.48 17.86
CA LEU A 182 2.22 -12.99 18.61
C LEU A 182 1.71 -13.55 19.95
N ARG A 183 1.89 -14.84 20.17
CA ARG A 183 1.51 -15.56 21.38
C ARG A 183 2.77 -16.05 22.07
N GLY A 184 3.15 -15.40 23.16
CA GLY A 184 4.49 -15.59 23.71
C GLY A 184 5.52 -15.02 22.74
N GLU A 185 6.33 -15.90 22.14
CA GLU A 185 7.35 -15.55 21.14
C GLU A 185 7.04 -16.13 19.74
N GLU A 186 5.93 -16.86 19.60
CA GLU A 186 5.53 -17.47 18.33
C GLU A 186 4.46 -16.64 17.61
N LEU A 187 4.63 -16.51 16.29
CA LEU A 187 3.62 -15.91 15.42
C LEU A 187 2.59 -16.96 15.00
N HIS A 188 1.32 -16.61 15.10
CA HIS A 188 0.21 -17.39 14.59
C HIS A 188 -0.61 -16.56 13.61
N THR A 189 -0.85 -17.14 12.44
CA THR A 189 -1.79 -16.61 11.45
C THR A 189 -3.15 -17.25 11.66
N LEU A 190 -4.16 -16.43 11.93
CA LEU A 190 -5.53 -16.81 12.21
C LEU A 190 -6.45 -16.26 11.11
N SER A 191 -7.53 -16.95 10.80
CA SER A 191 -8.59 -16.46 9.91
C SER A 191 -9.82 -16.10 10.75
N LEU A 192 -10.09 -14.81 10.86
CA LEU A 192 -11.17 -14.25 11.66
C LEU A 192 -12.28 -13.73 10.74
N THR A 193 -13.49 -14.26 10.87
CA THR A 193 -14.66 -13.86 10.07
C THR A 193 -15.62 -13.07 10.94
N PRO A 194 -15.71 -11.73 10.82
CA PRO A 194 -16.64 -10.96 11.63
C PRO A 194 -18.08 -11.36 11.36
N GLY A 195 -18.90 -11.41 12.39
CA GLY A 195 -20.32 -11.67 12.27
C GLY A 195 -21.07 -11.21 13.50
N SER A 196 -22.30 -10.75 13.32
CA SER A 196 -23.19 -10.29 14.40
C SER A 196 -24.11 -11.38 14.97
N ASN A 197 -24.17 -12.58 14.36
CA ASN A 197 -25.13 -13.63 14.71
C ASN A 197 -24.75 -14.56 15.88
N TRP A 198 -23.66 -14.26 16.61
CA TRP A 198 -23.11 -15.16 17.64
C TRP A 198 -23.74 -14.99 19.03
N GLY A 199 -24.73 -14.10 19.18
CA GLY A 199 -25.48 -13.92 20.42
C GLY A 199 -24.84 -12.97 21.45
N GLY A 200 -23.83 -12.18 21.05
CA GLY A 200 -23.18 -11.18 21.90
C GLY A 200 -23.18 -9.78 21.31
N ARG A 201 -22.49 -8.85 21.98
CA ARG A 201 -22.38 -7.45 21.53
C ARG A 201 -21.25 -7.28 20.52
N GLY A 202 -21.56 -6.70 19.37
CA GLY A 202 -20.58 -6.39 18.32
C GLY A 202 -20.32 -7.55 17.35
N THR A 203 -19.39 -7.36 16.42
CA THR A 203 -19.14 -8.26 15.28
C THR A 203 -17.98 -9.23 15.48
N LEU A 204 -17.19 -9.08 16.56
CA LEU A 204 -16.01 -9.91 16.82
C LEU A 204 -16.08 -10.68 18.14
N GLY A 205 -16.60 -10.05 19.19
CA GLY A 205 -16.63 -10.62 20.54
C GLY A 205 -15.29 -10.67 21.26
N CYS A 206 -14.33 -9.82 20.90
CA CYS A 206 -13.09 -9.62 21.65
C CYS A 206 -12.91 -8.17 22.11
N HIS A 207 -12.12 -7.97 23.16
CA HIS A 207 -11.72 -6.66 23.64
C HIS A 207 -10.24 -6.44 23.34
N ILE A 208 -9.96 -5.47 22.46
CA ILE A 208 -8.62 -5.15 22.00
C ILE A 208 -8.21 -3.82 22.62
N LEU A 209 -7.03 -3.78 23.25
CA LEU A 209 -6.44 -2.58 23.84
C LEU A 209 -5.22 -2.16 23.03
N PRO A 210 -5.00 -0.86 22.78
CA PRO A 210 -3.75 -0.40 22.19
C PRO A 210 -2.59 -0.69 23.17
N LEU A 211 -1.41 -0.98 22.60
CA LEU A 211 -0.16 -1.08 23.36
C LEU A 211 0.42 0.30 23.67
#